data_AF-A0A7D7KPW3-F1
#
_entry.id   AF-A0A7D7KPW3-F1
#
_cell.length_a   1.000
_cell.length_b   1.000
_cell.length_c   1.000
_cell.angle_alpha   90.00
_cell.angle_beta   90.00
_cell.angle_gamma   90.00
#
_symmetry.space_group_name_H-M   'P 1'
#
loop_
_entity.id
_entity.type
_entity.pdbx_description
1 polymer ?
#
loop_
_entity_poly.entity_id
_entity_poly.type
_entity_poly.pdbx_seq_one_letter_code
_entity_poly.pdbx_strand_id
1 'polypeptide(L)' 'MSFATVSEGANVRGETAIGYVEADATGRPVNVKLNPDLASSREYGATDRVVILATR' A
#
# COMPACT_ATOMS: atom_id res chain seq x y z
N MET A 1 6.20 6.45 -6.51
CA MET A 1 6.02 5.02 -6.86
C MET A 1 4.52 4.76 -6.93
N SER A 2 3.98 4.04 -7.92
CA SER A 2 2.52 3.85 -8.01
C SER A 2 2.05 2.68 -7.14
N PHE A 3 0.75 2.64 -6.82
CA PHE A 3 0.17 1.47 -6.17
C PHE A 3 0.31 0.21 -7.05
N ALA A 4 0.31 0.36 -8.39
CA ALA A 4 0.58 -0.75 -9.30
C ALA A 4 1.93 -1.42 -9.01
N THR A 5 3.01 -0.65 -8.82
CA THR A 5 4.34 -1.21 -8.49
C THR A 5 4.32 -1.97 -7.16
N VAL A 6 3.60 -1.45 -6.16
CA VAL A 6 3.45 -2.10 -4.86
C VAL A 6 2.65 -3.41 -4.98
N SER A 7 1.58 -3.39 -5.77
CA SER A 7 0.73 -4.54 -6.04
C SER A 7 1.48 -5.64 -6.78
N GLU A 8 2.26 -5.29 -7.79
CA GLU A 8 3.15 -6.23 -8.50
C GLU A 8 4.18 -6.85 -7.55
N GLY A 9 4.81 -6.06 -6.69
CA GLY A 9 5.76 -6.56 -5.69
C GLY A 9 5.13 -7.45 -4.61
N ALA A 10 3.87 -7.23 -4.26
CA ALA A 10 3.11 -8.14 -3.40
C ALA A 10 2.79 -9.45 -4.13
N ASN A 11 2.34 -9.37 -5.38
CA ASN A 11 2.00 -10.55 -6.19
C ASN A 11 3.20 -11.50 -6.37
N VAL A 12 4.41 -10.95 -6.61
CA VAL A 12 5.66 -11.75 -6.68
C VAL A 12 5.92 -12.54 -5.39
N ARG A 13 5.44 -12.06 -4.24
CA ARG A 13 5.55 -12.73 -2.92
C ARG A 13 4.39 -13.69 -2.64
N GLY A 14 3.45 -13.87 -3.58
CA GLY A 14 2.22 -14.63 -3.37
C GLY A 14 1.19 -13.89 -2.51
N GLU A 15 1.36 -12.58 -2.34
CA GLU A 15 0.50 -11.72 -1.53
C GLU A 15 -0.45 -10.89 -2.40
N THR A 16 -1.64 -10.59 -1.90
CA THR A 16 -2.57 -9.69 -2.59
C THR A 16 -2.61 -8.33 -1.87
N ALA A 17 -2.05 -7.29 -2.48
CA ALA A 17 -2.18 -5.93 -1.96
C ALA A 17 -3.58 -5.37 -2.26
N ILE A 18 -4.29 -4.93 -1.22
CA ILE A 18 -5.67 -4.43 -1.32
C ILE A 18 -5.80 -2.94 -0.99
N GLY A 19 -4.72 -2.31 -0.53
CA GLY A 19 -4.70 -0.90 -0.19
C GLY A 19 -3.42 -0.47 0.52
N TYR A 20 -3.45 0.74 1.06
CA TYR A 20 -2.35 1.28 1.87
C TYR A 20 -2.87 2.18 3.00
N VAL A 21 -2.02 2.34 4.00
CA VAL A 21 -2.20 3.23 5.15
C VAL A 21 -1.15 4.32 5.05
N GLU A 22 -1.61 5.56 5.01
CA GLU A 22 -0.75 6.74 5.08
C GLU A 22 -0.41 7.03 6.53
N ALA A 23 0.85 7.31 6.81
CA ALA A 23 1.30 7.68 8.15
C ALA A 23 1.93 9.08 8.15
N ASP A 24 1.76 9.80 9.26
CA ASP A 24 2.51 11.04 9.48
C ASP A 24 4.01 10.77 9.75
N ALA A 25 4.79 11.85 9.92
CA ALA A 25 6.22 11.75 10.22
C ALA A 25 6.53 11.03 11.56
N THR A 26 5.54 10.87 12.44
CA THR A 26 5.65 10.13 13.71
C THR A 26 5.23 8.67 13.57
N GLY A 27 4.81 8.23 12.37
CA GLY A 27 4.35 6.88 12.09
C GLY A 27 2.89 6.61 12.49
N ARG A 28 2.12 7.66 12.82
CA ARG A 28 0.70 7.51 13.16
C ARG A 28 -0.14 7.41 11.89
N PRO A 29 -1.05 6.43 11.79
CA PRO A 29 -1.99 6.35 10.67
C PRO A 29 -2.85 7.60 10.59
N VAL A 30 -2.87 8.25 9.44
CA VAL A 30 -3.71 9.44 9.19
C VAL A 30 -4.79 9.18 8.16
N ASN A 31 -4.58 8.21 7.26
CA ASN A 31 -5.53 7.90 6.20
C ASN A 31 -5.39 6.44 5.75
N VAL A 32 -6.48 5.85 5.29
CA VAL A 32 -6.52 4.47 4.78
C VAL A 32 -7.25 4.48 3.46
N LYS A 33 -6.60 3.97 2.41
CA LYS A 33 -7.18 3.84 1.08
C LYS A 33 -7.21 2.39 0.65
N LEU A 34 -8.43 1.87 0.46
CA LEU A 34 -8.68 0.54 -0.08
C LEU A 34 -9.02 0.62 -1.55
N ASN A 35 -8.58 -0.38 -2.32
CA ASN A 35 -8.69 -0.44 -3.78
C ASN A 35 -8.35 0.90 -4.47
N PRO A 36 -7.16 1.48 -4.19
CA PRO A 36 -6.76 2.70 -4.87
C PRO A 36 -6.58 2.45 -6.36
N ASP A 37 -6.80 3.49 -7.17
CA ASP A 37 -6.49 3.45 -8.58
C ASP A 37 -5.01 3.05 -8.79
N LEU A 38 -4.78 2.07 -9.66
CA LEU A 38 -3.46 1.56 -10.01
C LEU A 38 -2.58 2.64 -10.63
N ALA A 39 -3.19 3.58 -11.36
CA ALA A 39 -2.51 4.72 -11.96
C ALA A 39 -2.22 5.86 -10.96
N SER A 40 -2.76 5.78 -9.74
CA SER A 40 -2.49 6.76 -8.69
C SER A 40 -1.01 6.67 -8.30
N SER A 41 -0.22 7.60 -8.83
CA SER A 41 1.15 7.81 -8.41
C SER A 41 1.14 8.62 -7.12
N ARG A 42 1.78 8.06 -6.08
CA ARG A 42 2.01 8.75 -4.82
C ARG A 42 3.47 8.57 -4.42
N GLU A 43 3.98 9.52 -3.67
CA GLU A 43 5.23 9.31 -2.95
C GLU A 43 4.88 8.57 -1.66
N TYR A 44 5.19 7.27 -1.61
CA TYR A 44 5.03 6.50 -0.38
C TYR A 44 6.13 6.90 0.58
N GLY A 45 5.73 7.35 1.77
CA GLY A 45 6.66 7.63 2.85
C GLY A 45 7.24 6.34 3.43
N ALA A 46 8.41 6.41 4.06
CA ALA A 46 9.02 5.24 4.72
C ALA A 46 8.15 4.68 5.87
N THR A 47 7.22 5.48 6.39
CA THR A 47 6.27 5.11 7.46
C THR A 47 4.95 4.56 6.94
N ASP A 48 4.69 4.66 5.63
CA ASP A 48 3.47 4.13 5.02
C ASP A 48 3.46 2.60 5.05
N ARG A 49 2.26 2.02 5.13
CA ARG A 49 2.07 0.57 5.21
C ARG A 49 1.19 0.08 4.08
N VAL A 50 1.47 -1.12 3.59
CA VAL A 50 0.64 -1.79 2.58
C VAL A 50 -0.31 -2.75 3.27
N VAL A 51 -1.58 -2.75 2.87
CA VAL A 51 -2.57 -3.70 3.37
C VAL A 51 -2.55 -4.92 2.45
N ILE A 52 -2.21 -6.08 3.01
CA ILE A 52 -2.15 -7.36 2.32
C ILE A 52 -3.32 -8.24 2.77
N LEU A 53 -3.98 -8.89 1.82
CA LEU A 53 -4.92 -9.97 2.09
C LEU A 53 -4.13 -11.28 2.24
N ALA A 54 -4.07 -11.79 3.46
CA ALA A 54 -3.51 -13.11 3.75
C ALA A 54 -4.60 -14.19 3.62
N THR A 55 -4.43 -15.13 2.72
CA THR A 55 -5.21 -16.38 2.69
C THR A 55 -4.67 -17.32 3.76
N ARG A 56 -5.52 -17.69 4.73
CA ARG A 56 -5.24 -18.74 5.72
C ARG A 56 -5.71 -20.10 5.22
#